data_AF-A0A0G0YY76-F1
#
_entry.id   AF-A0A0G0YY76-F1
#
_cell.length_a   1.000
_cell.length_b   1.000
_cell.length_c   1.000
_cell.angle_alpha   90.00
_cell.angle_beta   90.00
_cell.angle_gamma   90.00
#
_symmetry.space_group_name_H-M   'P 1'
#
loop_
_entity.id
_entity.type
_entity.pdbx_description
1 polymer ?
#
loop_
_entity_poly.entity_id
_entity_poly.type
_entity_poly.pdbx_seq_one_letter_code
_entity_poly.pdbx_strand_id
1 'polypeptide(L)'
;MDNHYGGVIWTNHALERLRDRGIKQGDAWATWSSPQSSRKGNSGSWVYYRVYGSTRIEVVAKKNEKGEWLILSVWSKPVYENEKGRESFWKSIFKKLFF
;
A
#
# COMPACT_ATOMS: atom_id res chain seq x y z
N MET A 1 -16.45 4.58 -9.80
CA MET A 1 -15.00 4.42 -10.02
C MET A 1 -14.73 4.65 -11.48
N ASP A 2 -13.63 5.32 -11.78
CA ASP A 2 -13.23 5.77 -13.12
C ASP A 2 -11.99 5.00 -13.58
N ASN A 3 -11.99 4.49 -14.81
CA ASN A 3 -10.86 3.72 -15.33
C ASN A 3 -9.63 4.55 -15.69
N HIS A 4 -9.71 5.89 -15.69
CA HIS A 4 -8.58 6.80 -15.93
C HIS A 4 -8.27 7.73 -14.74
N TYR A 5 -8.77 7.36 -13.56
CA TYR A 5 -8.61 8.18 -12.36
C TYR A 5 -7.14 8.43 -12.01
N GLY A 6 -6.79 9.72 -11.86
CA GLY A 6 -5.48 10.14 -11.38
C GLY A 6 -4.32 9.89 -12.36
N GLY A 7 -4.61 9.89 -13.66
CA GLY A 7 -3.61 9.80 -14.73
C GLY A 7 -3.04 8.40 -14.96
N VAL A 8 -3.73 7.36 -14.47
CA VAL A 8 -3.36 5.96 -14.65
C VAL A 8 -4.55 5.14 -15.13
N ILE A 9 -4.26 4.02 -15.78
CA ILE A 9 -5.27 3.11 -16.31
C ILE A 9 -5.61 2.07 -15.25
N TRP A 10 -6.87 2.02 -14.82
CA TRP A 10 -7.36 1.01 -13.90
C TRP A 10 -7.99 -0.15 -14.68
N THR A 11 -7.45 -1.35 -14.50
CA THR A 11 -8.05 -2.56 -15.09
C THR A 11 -9.41 -2.84 -14.46
N ASN A 12 -10.31 -3.50 -15.20
CA ASN A 12 -11.59 -3.95 -14.66
C ASN A 12 -11.40 -4.79 -13.39
N HIS A 13 -10.38 -5.66 -13.40
CA HIS A 13 -10.02 -6.45 -12.22
C HIS A 13 -9.67 -5.57 -11.01
N ALA A 14 -8.87 -4.52 -11.17
CA ALA A 14 -8.57 -3.60 -10.07
C ALA A 14 -9.83 -2.89 -9.55
N LEU A 15 -10.71 -2.44 -10.44
CA LEU A 15 -11.96 -1.77 -10.07
C LEU A 15 -12.92 -2.70 -9.31
N GLU A 16 -13.03 -3.96 -9.72
CA GLU A 16 -13.78 -5.00 -8.98
C GLU A 16 -13.18 -5.21 -7.60
N ARG A 17 -11.85 -5.37 -7.50
CA ARG A 17 -11.15 -5.60 -6.22
C ARG A 17 -11.36 -4.47 -5.22
N LEU A 18 -11.42 -3.23 -5.70
CA LEU A 18 -11.75 -2.06 -4.88
C LEU A 18 -13.17 -2.15 -4.33
N ARG A 19 -14.16 -2.47 -5.17
CA ARG A 19 -15.57 -2.62 -4.76
C ARG A 19 -15.73 -3.74 -3.73
N ASP A 20 -15.19 -4.92 -4.02
CA ASP A 20 -15.28 -6.10 -3.15
C ASP A 20 -14.75 -5.85 -1.73
N ARG A 21 -13.73 -5.00 -1.60
CA ARG A 21 -13.04 -4.73 -0.33
C ARG A 21 -13.46 -3.41 0.31
N GLY A 22 -14.40 -2.67 -0.29
CA GLY A 22 -14.78 -1.34 0.18
C GLY A 22 -13.63 -0.33 0.18
N ILE A 23 -12.63 -0.50 -0.69
CA ILE A 23 -11.47 0.40 -0.77
C ILE A 23 -11.84 1.58 -1.68
N LYS A 24 -11.67 2.81 -1.16
CA LYS A 24 -11.86 4.01 -1.99
C LYS A 24 -10.78 4.07 -3.04
N GLN A 25 -11.17 4.35 -4.28
CA GLN A 25 -10.22 4.47 -5.40
C GLN A 25 -9.17 5.55 -5.14
N GLY A 26 -9.53 6.63 -4.45
CA GLY A 26 -8.57 7.66 -4.01
C GLY A 26 -7.49 7.15 -3.05
N ASP A 27 -7.84 6.29 -2.10
CA ASP A 27 -6.87 5.72 -1.13
C ASP A 27 -5.91 4.75 -1.83
N ALA A 28 -6.43 3.96 -2.78
CA ALA A 28 -5.59 3.11 -3.63
C ALA A 28 -4.68 3.95 -4.54
N TRP A 29 -5.20 5.02 -5.14
CA TRP A 29 -4.39 5.94 -5.94
C TRP A 29 -3.27 6.56 -5.10
N ALA A 30 -3.59 7.06 -3.89
CA ALA A 30 -2.60 7.62 -2.96
C ALA A 30 -1.55 6.59 -2.52
N THR A 31 -1.93 5.31 -2.42
CA THR A 31 -1.02 4.21 -2.12
C THR A 31 0.00 3.99 -3.24
N TRP A 32 -0.40 4.14 -4.50
CA TRP A 32 0.48 4.02 -5.65
C TRP A 32 1.31 5.29 -5.90
N SER A 33 0.72 6.49 -5.77
CA SER A 33 1.38 7.76 -6.07
C SER A 33 2.29 8.25 -4.95
N SER A 34 1.98 7.91 -3.70
CA SER A 34 2.77 8.24 -2.51
C SER A 34 2.85 7.01 -1.59
N PRO A 35 3.58 5.97 -2.02
CA PRO A 35 3.73 4.73 -1.25
C PRO A 35 4.58 4.97 0.00
N GLN A 36 4.29 4.23 1.06
CA GLN A 36 5.20 4.13 2.19
C GLN A 36 6.44 3.31 1.81
N SER A 37 6.25 2.26 1.00
CA SER A 37 7.35 1.52 0.40
C SER A 37 6.83 0.70 -0.79
N SER A 38 7.76 0.32 -1.65
CA SER A 38 7.52 -0.45 -2.87
C SER A 38 8.47 -1.64 -2.94
N ARG A 39 8.01 -2.71 -3.58
CA ARG A 39 8.83 -3.87 -3.91
C ARG A 39 8.58 -4.32 -5.34
N LYS A 40 9.59 -4.91 -5.96
CA LYS A 40 9.44 -5.52 -7.28
C LYS A 40 8.50 -6.72 -7.18
N GLY A 41 7.52 -6.78 -8.07
CA GLY A 41 6.62 -7.91 -8.24
C GLY A 41 7.09 -8.83 -9.37
N ASN A 42 6.19 -9.73 -9.79
CA ASN A 42 6.44 -10.64 -10.89
C ASN A 42 6.15 -9.98 -12.24
N SER A 43 6.72 -10.51 -13.33
CA SER A 43 6.39 -10.12 -14.71
C SER A 43 6.55 -8.62 -15.00
N GLY A 44 7.51 -7.97 -14.35
CA GLY A 44 7.80 -6.54 -14.50
C GLY A 44 6.83 -5.60 -13.75
N SER A 45 6.01 -6.14 -12.85
CA SER A 45 5.15 -5.33 -11.98
C SER A 45 5.89 -4.82 -10.74
N TRP A 46 5.28 -3.85 -10.09
CA TRP A 46 5.66 -3.32 -8.78
C TRP A 46 4.48 -3.43 -7.83
N VAL A 47 4.77 -3.70 -6.56
CA VAL A 47 3.80 -3.69 -5.48
C VAL A 47 4.12 -2.50 -4.59
N TYR A 48 3.17 -1.58 -4.49
CA TYR A 48 3.22 -0.39 -3.66
C TYR A 48 2.34 -0.61 -2.45
N TYR A 49 2.77 -0.19 -1.27
CA TYR A 49 1.90 -0.27 -0.09
C TYR A 49 1.94 0.98 0.76
N ARG A 50 0.83 1.17 1.48
CA ARG A 50 0.69 2.20 2.51
C ARG A 50 -0.23 1.68 3.61
N VAL A 51 0.08 2.03 4.85
CA VAL A 51 -0.72 1.67 6.01
C VAL A 51 -1.63 2.83 6.39
N TYR A 52 -2.92 2.54 6.57
CA TYR A 52 -3.97 3.44 7.03
C TYR A 52 -4.56 2.86 8.32
N GLY A 53 -4.18 3.41 9.46
CA GLY A 53 -4.53 2.84 10.76
C GLY A 53 -4.05 1.38 10.88
N SER A 54 -4.97 0.46 11.13
CA SER A 54 -4.70 -0.98 11.22
C SER A 54 -4.81 -1.72 9.89
N THR A 55 -4.94 -1.02 8.75
CA THR A 55 -5.12 -1.64 7.42
C THR A 55 -3.98 -1.25 6.49
N ARG A 56 -3.32 -2.23 5.89
CA ARG A 56 -2.39 -2.00 4.78
C ARG A 56 -3.12 -2.17 3.47
N ILE A 57 -3.05 -1.16 2.62
CA ILE A 57 -3.45 -1.25 1.22
C ILE A 57 -2.21 -1.57 0.39
N GLU A 58 -2.33 -2.50 -0.55
CA GLU A 58 -1.31 -2.84 -1.53
C GLU A 58 -1.87 -2.65 -2.95
N VAL A 59 -1.11 -2.00 -3.82
CA VAL A 59 -1.46 -1.77 -5.22
C VAL A 59 -0.41 -2.39 -6.12
N VAL A 60 -0.86 -3.26 -7.02
CA VAL A 60 0.00 -3.88 -8.04
C VAL A 60 -0.12 -3.07 -9.31
N ALA A 61 1.00 -2.54 -9.81
CA ALA A 61 1.02 -1.74 -11.02
C ALA A 61 2.19 -2.10 -11.94
N LYS A 62 2.03 -1.85 -13.24
CA LYS A 62 3.04 -2.09 -14.27
C LYS A 62 2.90 -1.05 -15.38
N LYS A 63 4.01 -0.69 -16.04
CA LYS A 63 3.95 0.09 -17.29
C LYS A 63 3.66 -0.80 -18.49
N ASN A 64 2.75 -0.39 -19.38
CA ASN A 64 2.60 -1.01 -20.70
C ASN A 64 3.73 -0.59 -21.65
N GLU A 65 3.66 -1.08 -22.89
CA GLU A 65 4.61 -0.77 -23.97
C GLU A 65 4.65 0.72 -24.33
N LYS A 66 3.56 1.45 -24.08
CA LYS A 66 3.46 2.90 -24.30
C LYS A 66 3.98 3.72 -23.11
N GLY A 67 4.45 3.06 -22.04
CA GLY A 67 4.94 3.70 -20.82
C GLY A 67 3.84 4.17 -19.87
N GLU A 68 2.57 3.87 -20.15
CA GLU A 68 1.41 4.21 -19.32
C GLU A 68 1.33 3.26 -18.13
N TRP A 69 0.95 3.79 -16.98
CA TRP A 69 0.78 2.98 -15.76
C TRP A 69 -0.57 2.27 -15.76
N LEU A 70 -0.53 0.95 -15.60
CA LEU A 70 -1.69 0.10 -15.41
C LEU A 70 -1.76 -0.36 -13.96
N ILE A 71 -2.87 -0.08 -13.30
CA ILE A 71 -3.22 -0.66 -12.02
C ILE A 71 -3.87 -2.03 -12.27
N LEU A 72 -3.14 -3.09 -11.92
CA LEU A 72 -3.51 -4.47 -12.20
C LEU A 72 -4.43 -5.05 -11.12
N SER A 73 -4.16 -4.74 -9.85
CA SER A 73 -4.93 -5.28 -8.72
C SER A 73 -4.72 -4.45 -7.47
N VAL A 74 -5.70 -4.50 -6.56
CA VAL A 74 -5.65 -3.83 -5.25
C VAL A 74 -6.01 -4.82 -4.16
N TRP A 75 -5.28 -4.77 -3.06
CA TRP A 75 -5.44 -5.65 -1.91
C TRP A 75 -5.47 -4.83 -0.63
N SER A 76 -6.14 -5.36 0.39
CA SER A 76 -6.04 -4.88 1.76
C SER A 76 -5.73 -6.06 2.68
N LYS A 77 -4.95 -5.80 3.73
CA LYS A 77 -4.72 -6.75 4.81
C LYS A 77 -4.63 -6.04 6.16
N PRO A 78 -5.12 -6.65 7.26
CA PRO A 78 -4.90 -6.10 8.58
C PRO A 78 -3.41 -6.08 8.90
N VAL A 79 -2.98 -5.03 9.60
CA VAL A 79 -1.66 -4.91 10.19
C VAL A 79 -1.82 -5.07 11.69
N TYR A 80 -1.33 -6.19 12.21
CA TYR A 80 -1.19 -6.37 13.65
C TYR A 80 0.07 -5.61 14.07
N GLU A 81 -0.12 -4.57 14.86
CA GLU A 81 0.97 -3.88 15.53
C GLU A 81 1.57 -4.88 16.51
N ASN A 82 2.66 -5.55 16.10
CA ASN A 82 3.45 -6.30 17.06
C ASN A 82 3.98 -5.28 18.07
N GLU A 83 3.61 -5.43 19.34
CA GLU A 83 4.03 -4.58 20.49
C GLU A 83 5.55 -4.52 20.72
N LYS A 84 6.38 -4.97 19.76
CA LYS A 84 7.84 -4.95 19.81
C LYS A 84 8.44 -3.54 19.83
N GLY A 85 7.66 -2.51 19.47
CA GLY A 85 8.12 -1.10 19.52
C GLY A 85 8.07 -0.46 20.90
N ARG A 86 7.28 -0.99 21.84
CA ARG A 86 7.10 -0.39 23.18
C ARG A 86 8.18 -0.83 24.18
N GLU A 87 8.72 -2.04 24.09
CA GLU A 87 9.77 -2.49 25.02
C GLU A 87 11.11 -1.76 24.84
N SER A 88 11.47 -1.38 23.61
CA SER A 88 12.79 -0.81 23.32
C SER A 88 12.95 0.62 23.84
N PHE A 89 11.85 1.41 23.83
CA PHE A 89 11.86 2.79 24.33
C PHE A 89 11.93 2.85 25.87
N TRP A 90 11.17 2.03 26.60
CA TRP A 90 11.21 2.02 28.07
C TRP A 90 12.53 1.47 28.63
N LYS A 91 13.11 0.43 28.02
CA LYS A 91 14.43 -0.11 28.43
C LYS A 91 15.57 0.92 28.30
N SER A 92 15.47 1.85 27.34
CA SER A 92 16.50 2.88 27.14
C SER A 92 16.41 4.03 28.14
N ILE A 93 15.21 4.35 28.63
CA ILE A 93 14.97 5.43 29.60
C ILE A 93 15.36 5.00 31.02
N PHE A 94 15.06 3.75 31.43
CA PHE A 94 15.41 3.27 32.79
C PHE A 94 16.90 3.05 33.01
N LYS A 95 17.70 2.83 31.95
CA LYS A 95 19.15 2.61 32.07
C LYS A 95 19.96 3.90 32.33
N LYS A 96 19.36 5.08 32.14
CA LYS A 96 20.00 6.39 32.38
C LYS A 96 19.69 7.00 33.74
N LEU A 97 18.81 6.38 34.54
CA LEU A 97 18.37 6.89 35.85
C LEU A 97 18.91 6.06 37.04
N PHE A 98 19.57 4.94 36.79
CA PHE A 98 20.14 4.06 37.83
C PHE A 98 21.62 3.67 37.56
N PHE A 99 22.35 4.46 36.76
CA PHE A 99 23.81 4.40 36.66
C PHE A 99 24.38 5.78 36.36
#